data_AF-A0AAE0PKZ0-F1
#
_entry.id   AF-A0AAE0PKZ0-F1
#
_cell.length_a   1.000
_cell.length_b   1.000
_cell.length_c   1.000
_cell.angle_alpha   90.00
_cell.angle_beta   90.00
_cell.angle_gamma   90.00
#
_symmetry.space_group_name_H-M   'P 1'
#
loop_
_entity.id
_entity.type
_entity.pdbx_description
1 polymer ?
#
loop_
_entity_poly.entity_id
_entity_poly.type
_entity_poly.pdbx_seq_one_letter_code
_entity_poly.pdbx_strand_id
1 'polypeptide(L)'
;MPIRTTNGSTPKRTTIHTFSEVEALFGITEPVDDLFVVVGGNVSSNGNDHGNGEGSWFFTWTIDFRHTTTTTTTTTITHDNEPTSKKPEIKQITRLSKAVLPNGLASVPENPDVVLIADSFAGLVWRLDIRTGSYDVAVQVPEMAAPANGSGVVGVNGVKVHGGYLYWTNSATVSIYRVRLDRKGYRYHYHYRSTTAAEVELVADLSLEAPFLDDFAVREDGVIFVATNSGNKLFAVDTDPKKKVVLVGGAETELTFAGGTAAAFGRDNKMLYVTTCGGLRTPINGTVVEGGKVVGVDTGEFAWL
;
A
#
# COMPACT_ATOMS: atom_id res chain seq x y z
N MET A 1 12.92 15.87 -15.95
CA MET A 1 11.87 16.51 -16.78
C MET A 1 10.57 16.52 -15.98
N PRO A 2 9.64 17.48 -16.17
CA PRO A 2 8.37 17.44 -15.45
C PRO A 2 7.54 16.24 -15.93
N ILE A 3 7.18 15.38 -14.98
CA ILE A 3 6.28 14.26 -15.18
C ILE A 3 4.89 14.79 -15.56
N ARG A 4 4.27 14.24 -16.60
CA ARG A 4 2.96 14.69 -17.08
C ARG A 4 1.85 13.94 -16.37
N THR A 5 0.87 14.67 -15.84
CA THR A 5 -0.41 14.08 -15.44
C THR A 5 -1.28 13.94 -16.68
N THR A 6 -1.86 12.76 -16.89
CA THR A 6 -2.73 12.52 -18.04
C THR A 6 -4.17 12.89 -17.68
N ASN A 7 -4.69 13.95 -18.29
CA ASN A 7 -6.14 14.21 -18.31
C ASN A 7 -6.80 13.25 -19.32
N GLY A 8 -6.94 11.98 -18.93
CA GLY A 8 -7.71 10.99 -19.66
C GLY A 8 -9.23 11.20 -19.49
N SER A 9 -10.01 10.63 -20.39
CA SER A 9 -11.48 10.50 -20.23
C SER A 9 -11.83 9.97 -18.84
N THR A 10 -12.87 10.50 -18.18
CA THR A 10 -13.34 9.99 -16.89
C THR A 10 -13.52 8.48 -16.97
N PRO A 11 -12.69 7.67 -16.28
CA PRO A 11 -12.79 6.22 -16.38
C PRO A 11 -14.15 5.79 -15.84
N LYS A 12 -14.83 4.89 -16.55
CA LYS A 12 -16.06 4.28 -16.03
C LYS A 12 -15.67 3.37 -14.87
N ARG A 13 -16.18 3.67 -13.68
CA ARG A 13 -16.05 2.81 -12.50
C ARG A 13 -17.28 1.91 -12.38
N THR A 14 -17.06 0.63 -12.09
CA THR A 14 -18.12 -0.32 -11.78
C THR A 14 -17.81 -0.94 -10.43
N THR A 15 -18.76 -0.90 -9.51
CA THR A 15 -18.63 -1.60 -8.22
C THR A 15 -18.71 -3.10 -8.46
N ILE A 16 -17.63 -3.82 -8.13
CA ILE A 16 -17.55 -5.28 -8.25
C ILE A 16 -18.09 -6.00 -7.01
N HIS A 17 -17.96 -5.39 -5.83
CA HIS A 17 -18.32 -5.95 -4.54
C HIS A 17 -18.44 -4.85 -3.48
N THR A 18 -19.27 -5.08 -2.47
CA THR A 18 -19.39 -4.25 -1.27
C THR A 18 -19.24 -5.14 -0.05
N PHE A 19 -18.21 -4.91 0.77
CA PHE A 19 -18.01 -5.61 2.04
C PHE A 19 -18.91 -4.98 3.10
N SER A 20 -20.05 -5.60 3.38
CA SER A 20 -21.05 -5.04 4.31
C SER A 20 -20.67 -5.19 5.79
N GLU A 21 -19.64 -5.98 6.09
CA GLU A 21 -19.20 -6.25 7.46
C GLU A 21 -18.22 -5.20 7.99
N VAL A 22 -17.70 -4.33 7.11
CA VAL A 22 -16.69 -3.33 7.45
C VAL A 22 -17.01 -1.95 6.90
N GLU A 23 -16.56 -0.92 7.59
CA GLU A 23 -16.78 0.49 7.24
C GLU A 23 -15.69 1.04 6.32
N ALA A 24 -14.49 0.45 6.35
CA ALA A 24 -13.35 0.88 5.56
C ALA A 24 -12.51 -0.28 5.04
N LEU A 25 -11.89 -0.05 3.88
CA LEU A 25 -10.79 -0.85 3.35
C LEU A 25 -9.48 -0.08 3.53
N PHE A 26 -8.39 -0.81 3.75
CA PHE A 26 -7.05 -0.27 3.91
C PHE A 26 -6.18 -0.74 2.73
N GLY A 27 -5.11 -1.49 2.98
CA GLY A 27 -4.21 -1.96 1.95
C GLY A 27 -4.79 -3.04 1.03
N ILE A 28 -4.24 -3.06 -0.19
CA ILE A 28 -4.48 -4.06 -1.22
C ILE A 28 -3.13 -4.50 -1.82
N THR A 29 -3.00 -5.77 -2.17
CA THR A 29 -1.86 -6.27 -2.93
C THR A 29 -2.26 -7.40 -3.87
N GLU A 30 -1.43 -7.68 -4.87
CA GLU A 30 -1.67 -8.68 -5.91
C GLU A 30 -0.55 -9.75 -5.86
N PRO A 31 -0.72 -10.84 -5.08
CA PRO A 31 0.30 -11.89 -4.98
C PRO A 31 0.56 -12.66 -6.27
N VAL A 32 -0.46 -12.77 -7.12
CA VAL A 32 -0.40 -13.36 -8.46
C VAL A 32 -1.33 -12.55 -9.33
N ASP A 33 -1.02 -12.47 -10.63
CA ASP A 33 -1.91 -11.83 -11.61
C ASP A 33 -3.37 -12.23 -11.41
N ASP A 34 -4.22 -11.21 -11.31
CA ASP A 34 -5.67 -11.31 -11.14
C ASP A 34 -6.13 -11.93 -9.80
N LEU A 35 -5.25 -12.11 -8.83
CA LEU A 35 -5.60 -12.47 -7.45
C LEU A 35 -5.18 -11.34 -6.50
N PHE A 36 -6.17 -10.67 -5.91
CA PHE A 36 -5.91 -9.60 -4.95
C PHE A 36 -6.20 -10.05 -3.52
N VAL A 37 -5.45 -9.49 -2.58
CA VAL A 37 -5.74 -9.58 -1.14
C VAL A 37 -5.98 -8.18 -0.61
N VAL A 38 -7.08 -8.02 0.14
CA VAL A 38 -7.47 -6.76 0.77
C VAL A 38 -7.65 -6.95 2.27
N VAL A 39 -7.39 -5.90 3.05
CA VAL A 39 -7.76 -5.82 4.46
C VAL A 39 -8.79 -4.72 4.69
N GLY A 40 -9.74 -4.98 5.57
CA GLY A 40 -10.80 -4.04 5.94
C GLY A 40 -11.20 -4.21 7.40
N GLY A 41 -11.83 -3.19 7.96
CA GLY A 41 -12.25 -3.18 9.36
C GLY A 41 -12.94 -1.89 9.77
N ASN A 42 -13.38 -1.85 11.01
CA ASN A 42 -14.05 -0.67 11.60
C ASN A 42 -13.07 0.06 12.52
N VAL A 43 -12.85 1.34 12.23
CA VAL A 43 -11.97 2.22 13.00
C VAL A 43 -12.74 3.46 13.43
N SER A 44 -12.67 3.81 14.71
CA SER A 44 -13.05 5.14 15.16
C SER A 44 -11.94 6.14 14.82
N SER A 45 -12.29 7.42 14.64
CA SER A 45 -11.40 8.48 14.14
C SER A 45 -10.15 8.77 15.00
N ASN A 46 -10.03 8.17 16.19
CA ASN A 46 -8.87 8.30 17.09
C ASN A 46 -7.96 7.06 17.06
N GLY A 47 -8.24 6.12 16.16
CA GLY A 47 -7.76 4.75 16.29
C GLY A 47 -8.33 4.09 17.55
N ASN A 48 -7.96 2.83 17.76
CA ASN A 48 -8.55 1.93 18.75
C ASN A 48 -8.69 2.51 20.17
N ASP A 49 -9.89 2.98 20.52
CA ASP A 49 -10.33 3.26 21.89
C ASP A 49 -10.63 1.93 22.62
N HIS A 50 -9.60 1.16 23.00
CA HIS A 50 -9.80 -0.15 23.66
C HIS A 50 -9.83 -0.04 25.18
N GLY A 51 -10.91 0.53 25.70
CA GLY A 51 -11.34 0.39 27.10
C GLY A 51 -12.31 -0.76 27.36
N ASN A 52 -13.06 -1.25 26.34
CA ASN A 52 -14.32 -1.98 26.60
C ASN A 52 -14.52 -3.33 25.87
N GLY A 53 -13.47 -4.01 25.41
CA GLY A 53 -13.53 -5.45 25.11
C GLY A 53 -14.27 -5.93 23.84
N GLU A 54 -14.87 -5.03 23.05
CA GLU A 54 -15.38 -5.32 21.70
C GLU A 54 -14.43 -4.69 20.66
N GLY A 55 -13.27 -5.32 20.45
CA GLY A 55 -12.19 -4.74 19.65
C GLY A 55 -12.58 -4.46 18.20
N SER A 56 -11.86 -3.53 17.54
CA SER A 56 -11.93 -3.33 16.10
C SER A 56 -11.62 -4.65 15.40
N TRP A 57 -12.55 -5.10 14.57
CA TRP A 57 -12.41 -6.35 13.84
C TRP A 57 -11.86 -6.04 12.46
N PHE A 58 -10.63 -6.50 12.22
CA PHE A 58 -10.03 -6.48 10.89
C PHE A 58 -10.13 -7.86 10.25
N PHE A 59 -10.50 -7.87 8.98
CA PHE A 59 -10.67 -9.07 8.19
C PHE A 59 -9.88 -8.94 6.91
N THR A 60 -9.47 -10.08 6.39
CA THR A 60 -8.75 -10.17 5.12
C THR A 60 -9.55 -11.01 4.14
N TRP A 61 -9.52 -10.62 2.86
CA TRP A 61 -10.22 -11.34 1.79
C TRP A 61 -9.32 -11.51 0.59
N THR A 62 -9.52 -12.61 -0.11
CA THR A 62 -9.10 -12.77 -1.51
C THR A 62 -10.20 -12.28 -2.44
N ILE A 63 -9.79 -11.66 -3.54
CA ILE A 63 -10.62 -11.26 -4.68
C ILE A 63 -9.97 -11.89 -5.92
N ASP A 64 -10.58 -12.94 -6.47
CA ASP A 64 -10.02 -13.74 -7.55
C ASP A 64 -10.74 -13.48 -8.88
N PHE A 65 -10.02 -12.87 -9.81
CA PHE A 65 -10.49 -12.56 -11.17
C PHE A 65 -10.06 -13.60 -12.21
N ARG A 66 -9.22 -14.58 -11.86
CA ARG A 66 -8.60 -15.52 -12.83
C ARG A 66 -9.60 -16.41 -13.57
N HIS A 67 -10.82 -16.54 -13.05
CA HIS A 67 -11.90 -17.32 -13.64
C HIS A 67 -13.02 -16.47 -14.26
N THR A 68 -12.81 -15.17 -14.41
CA THR A 68 -13.86 -14.22 -14.86
C THR A 68 -14.04 -14.18 -16.38
N THR A 69 -13.02 -14.56 -17.15
CA THR A 69 -13.07 -14.68 -18.60
C THR A 69 -13.38 -16.11 -19.02
N THR A 70 -14.63 -16.34 -19.45
CA THR A 70 -14.91 -17.54 -20.28
C THR A 70 -14.42 -17.22 -21.68
N THR A 71 -13.27 -17.75 -22.10
CA THR A 71 -12.92 -17.74 -23.53
C THR A 71 -14.00 -18.57 -24.23
N THR A 72 -14.90 -17.93 -24.98
CA THR A 72 -15.93 -18.60 -25.76
C THR A 72 -15.25 -19.34 -26.92
N THR A 73 -14.62 -20.49 -26.66
CA THR A 73 -14.10 -21.40 -27.69
C THR A 73 -15.14 -22.44 -28.11
N THR A 74 -16.33 -22.45 -27.51
CA THR A 74 -17.44 -23.30 -27.95
C THR A 74 -18.46 -22.45 -28.70
N THR A 75 -18.50 -22.63 -30.01
CA THR A 75 -19.46 -22.03 -30.94
C THR A 75 -20.86 -22.60 -30.70
N THR A 76 -21.51 -22.20 -29.61
CA THR A 76 -22.96 -22.33 -29.48
C THR A 76 -23.52 -20.92 -29.65
N ILE A 77 -23.92 -20.60 -30.88
CA ILE A 77 -24.60 -19.36 -31.22
C ILE A 77 -25.99 -19.43 -30.57
N THR A 78 -26.12 -18.88 -29.37
CA THR A 78 -27.40 -18.36 -28.87
C THR A 78 -27.48 -16.88 -29.25
N HIS A 79 -28.66 -16.39 -29.61
CA HIS A 79 -28.87 -15.07 -30.22
C HIS A 79 -28.49 -13.85 -29.37
N ASP A 80 -27.98 -14.05 -28.15
CA ASP A 80 -27.62 -13.01 -27.20
C ASP A 80 -26.11 -13.07 -26.92
N ASN A 81 -25.30 -12.59 -27.87
CA ASN A 81 -23.83 -12.53 -27.81
C ASN A 81 -23.33 -11.43 -26.85
N GLU A 82 -23.71 -11.47 -25.57
CA GLU A 82 -23.01 -10.76 -24.51
C GLU A 82 -22.13 -11.77 -23.75
N PRO A 83 -20.79 -11.63 -23.73
CA PRO A 83 -19.95 -12.46 -22.90
C PRO A 83 -20.40 -12.29 -21.44
N THR A 84 -20.93 -13.36 -20.85
CA THR A 84 -21.28 -13.36 -19.43
C THR A 84 -19.97 -13.35 -18.63
N SER A 85 -19.44 -12.16 -18.36
CA SER A 85 -18.34 -11.97 -17.43
C SER A 85 -18.77 -12.58 -16.10
N LYS A 86 -18.10 -13.66 -15.68
CA LYS A 86 -18.34 -14.21 -14.34
C LYS A 86 -17.88 -13.16 -13.32
N LYS A 87 -18.63 -13.00 -12.23
CA LYS A 87 -18.19 -12.16 -11.10
C LYS A 87 -16.92 -12.75 -10.49
N PRO A 88 -16.00 -11.92 -9.95
CA PRO A 88 -14.84 -12.44 -9.23
C PRO A 88 -15.27 -13.26 -8.01
N GLU A 89 -14.48 -14.26 -7.64
CA GLU A 89 -14.69 -15.01 -6.40
C GLU A 89 -14.14 -14.21 -5.22
N ILE A 90 -14.98 -13.95 -4.23
CA ILE A 90 -14.58 -13.27 -2.98
C ILE A 90 -14.59 -14.29 -1.85
N LYS A 91 -13.47 -14.44 -1.16
CA LYS A 91 -13.37 -15.36 -0.02
C LYS A 91 -12.64 -14.70 1.14
N GLN A 92 -13.29 -14.65 2.30
CA GLN A 92 -12.66 -14.25 3.54
C GLN A 92 -11.57 -15.26 3.91
N ILE A 93 -10.37 -14.75 4.20
CA ILE A 93 -9.21 -15.55 4.60
C ILE A 93 -9.26 -15.77 6.11
N THR A 94 -9.14 -14.70 6.89
CA THR A 94 -9.07 -14.76 8.34
C THR A 94 -9.43 -13.41 8.97
N ARG A 95 -9.74 -13.46 10.28
CA ARG A 95 -9.86 -12.27 11.13
C ARG A 95 -8.53 -12.03 11.83
N LEU A 96 -8.00 -10.82 11.73
CA LEU A 96 -6.75 -10.41 12.38
C LEU A 96 -7.02 -9.96 13.83
N SER A 97 -7.34 -10.91 14.70
CA SER A 97 -7.74 -10.65 16.10
C SER A 97 -6.67 -10.00 16.97
N LYS A 98 -5.41 -9.98 16.52
CA LYS A 98 -4.26 -9.38 17.21
C LYS A 98 -3.82 -8.05 16.59
N ALA A 99 -4.42 -7.66 15.46
CA ALA A 99 -4.03 -6.44 14.79
C ALA A 99 -4.63 -5.21 15.48
N VAL A 100 -3.89 -4.09 15.44
CA VAL A 100 -4.33 -2.82 16.04
C VAL A 100 -4.79 -1.86 14.95
N LEU A 101 -3.97 -1.61 13.93
CA LEU A 101 -4.37 -0.83 12.75
C LEU A 101 -3.64 -1.36 11.49
N PRO A 102 -4.16 -2.40 10.83
CA PRO A 102 -3.70 -2.81 9.51
C PRO A 102 -3.73 -1.66 8.52
N ASN A 103 -2.69 -1.56 7.69
CA ASN A 103 -2.53 -0.47 6.75
C ASN A 103 -2.06 -0.99 5.39
N GLY A 104 -0.84 -0.66 4.93
CA GLY A 104 -0.29 -1.15 3.67
C GLY A 104 -0.15 -2.68 3.61
N LEU A 105 -0.36 -3.23 2.41
CA LEU A 105 -0.15 -4.66 2.09
C LEU A 105 0.95 -4.81 1.03
N ALA A 106 1.75 -5.88 1.16
CA ALA A 106 2.75 -6.26 0.16
C ALA A 106 2.72 -7.75 -0.13
N SER A 107 2.88 -8.11 -1.40
CA SER A 107 3.06 -9.50 -1.82
C SER A 107 4.51 -9.93 -1.66
N VAL A 108 4.75 -11.24 -1.47
CA VAL A 108 6.09 -11.82 -1.48
C VAL A 108 6.34 -12.45 -2.86
N PRO A 109 7.17 -11.86 -3.75
CA PRO A 109 7.25 -12.29 -5.15
C PRO A 109 7.59 -13.76 -5.39
N GLU A 110 8.37 -14.38 -4.49
CA GLU A 110 8.75 -15.79 -4.58
C GLU A 110 7.82 -16.73 -3.78
N ASN A 111 6.76 -16.19 -3.18
CA ASN A 111 5.80 -16.94 -2.38
C ASN A 111 4.39 -16.34 -2.51
N PRO A 112 3.63 -16.75 -3.55
CA PRO A 112 2.30 -16.19 -3.83
C PRO A 112 1.25 -16.54 -2.76
N ASP A 113 1.55 -17.50 -1.88
CA ASP A 113 0.66 -17.89 -0.80
C ASP A 113 0.82 -16.99 0.44
N VAL A 114 1.71 -16.00 0.39
CA VAL A 114 2.03 -15.12 1.52
C VAL A 114 1.88 -13.66 1.15
N VAL A 115 1.20 -12.92 2.02
CA VAL A 115 1.19 -11.46 2.00
C VAL A 115 1.69 -10.90 3.33
N LEU A 116 2.21 -9.69 3.29
CA LEU A 116 2.66 -8.91 4.42
C LEU A 116 1.68 -7.77 4.68
N ILE A 117 1.43 -7.49 5.95
CA ILE A 117 0.44 -6.48 6.39
C ILE A 117 1.10 -5.59 7.42
N ALA A 118 1.30 -4.32 7.10
CA ALA A 118 1.75 -3.33 8.08
C ALA A 118 0.67 -3.13 9.14
N ASP A 119 1.07 -3.11 10.41
CA ASP A 119 0.20 -2.74 11.53
C ASP A 119 0.76 -1.48 12.18
N SER A 120 0.17 -0.35 11.79
CA SER A 120 0.70 0.98 12.08
C SER A 120 0.77 1.32 13.56
N PHE A 121 -0.15 0.76 14.35
CA PHE A 121 -0.24 1.03 15.78
C PHE A 121 0.46 -0.06 16.61
N ALA A 122 0.54 -1.29 16.10
CA ALA A 122 1.36 -2.32 16.75
C ALA A 122 2.86 -2.16 16.48
N GLY A 123 3.25 -1.37 15.47
CA GLY A 123 4.66 -1.12 15.12
C GLY A 123 5.36 -2.37 14.60
N LEU A 124 4.67 -3.15 13.75
CA LEU A 124 5.18 -4.39 13.19
C LEU A 124 4.56 -4.69 11.83
N VAL A 125 5.09 -5.71 11.16
CA VAL A 125 4.50 -6.27 9.94
C VAL A 125 4.09 -7.72 10.21
N TRP A 126 2.82 -8.03 9.97
CA TRP A 126 2.30 -9.40 9.98
C TRP A 126 2.65 -10.13 8.69
N ARG A 127 2.87 -11.43 8.78
CA ARG A 127 2.91 -12.37 7.65
C ARG A 127 1.62 -13.18 7.67
N LEU A 128 0.87 -13.19 6.58
CA LEU A 128 -0.37 -13.95 6.43
C LEU A 128 -0.20 -15.02 5.34
N ASP A 129 -0.43 -16.28 5.70
CA ASP A 129 -0.61 -17.37 4.75
C ASP A 129 -2.05 -17.36 4.24
N ILE A 130 -2.25 -17.03 2.97
CA ILE A 130 -3.58 -16.79 2.38
C ILE A 130 -4.38 -18.08 2.18
N ARG A 131 -3.72 -19.24 2.22
CA ARG A 131 -4.37 -20.54 2.04
C ARG A 131 -4.99 -21.03 3.33
N THR A 132 -4.28 -20.86 4.44
CA THR A 132 -4.65 -21.38 5.76
C THR A 132 -5.30 -20.32 6.64
N GLY A 133 -5.08 -19.04 6.36
CA GLY A 133 -5.46 -17.94 7.22
C GLY A 133 -4.64 -17.82 8.50
N SER A 134 -3.54 -18.57 8.60
CA SER A 134 -2.59 -18.45 9.70
C SER A 134 -1.74 -17.19 9.50
N TYR A 135 -1.55 -16.44 10.58
CA TYR A 135 -0.69 -15.26 10.55
C TYR A 135 0.16 -15.13 11.81
N ASP A 136 1.37 -14.60 11.62
CA ASP A 136 2.37 -14.40 12.65
C ASP A 136 3.20 -13.14 12.36
N VAL A 137 4.12 -12.77 13.25
CA VAL A 137 4.94 -11.57 13.08
C VAL A 137 6.06 -11.85 12.08
N ALA A 138 6.08 -11.11 10.97
CA ALA A 138 7.13 -11.18 9.95
C ALA A 138 8.39 -10.43 10.40
N VAL A 139 8.17 -9.19 10.85
CA VAL A 139 9.20 -8.23 11.21
C VAL A 139 8.64 -7.34 12.32
N GLN A 140 9.42 -7.13 13.38
CA GLN A 140 9.16 -6.14 14.41
C GLN A 140 10.49 -5.53 14.82
N VAL A 141 10.65 -4.23 14.56
CA VAL A 141 11.86 -3.45 14.85
C VAL A 141 11.47 -2.05 15.32
N PRO A 142 12.30 -1.36 16.14
CA PRO A 142 11.95 -0.06 16.69
C PRO A 142 11.55 1.00 15.64
N GLU A 143 12.15 0.96 14.46
CA GLU A 143 11.91 1.88 13.34
C GLU A 143 10.51 1.72 12.70
N MET A 144 9.74 0.70 13.11
CA MET A 144 8.34 0.52 12.70
C MET A 144 7.35 1.19 13.66
N ALA A 145 7.75 1.49 14.89
CA ALA A 145 6.87 2.12 15.86
C ALA A 145 6.83 3.64 15.63
N ALA A 146 5.69 4.26 15.98
CA ALA A 146 5.68 5.71 16.19
C ALA A 146 6.55 6.05 17.42
N PRO A 147 7.17 7.24 17.49
CA PRO A 147 7.89 7.69 18.68
C PRO A 147 7.03 7.59 19.95
N ALA A 148 7.62 7.26 21.09
CA ALA A 148 6.91 6.91 22.33
C ALA A 148 5.97 8.01 22.88
N ASN A 149 6.14 9.26 22.46
CA ASN A 149 5.29 10.41 22.79
C ASN A 149 4.18 10.68 21.75
N GLY A 150 4.09 9.89 20.68
CA GLY A 150 3.14 10.04 19.58
C GLY A 150 1.90 9.16 19.70
N SER A 151 1.24 9.12 20.86
CA SER A 151 -0.02 8.37 21.00
C SER A 151 -1.02 8.75 19.90
N GLY A 152 -1.54 7.75 19.17
CA GLY A 152 -2.47 7.96 18.05
C GLY A 152 -1.81 8.35 16.72
N VAL A 153 -0.47 8.30 16.61
CA VAL A 153 0.26 8.56 15.37
C VAL A 153 0.59 7.25 14.65
N VAL A 154 0.44 7.26 13.32
CA VAL A 154 0.77 6.13 12.44
C VAL A 154 2.29 5.92 12.41
N GLY A 155 2.75 4.74 12.81
CA GLY A 155 4.14 4.28 12.64
C GLY A 155 4.37 3.74 11.23
N VAL A 156 4.74 2.47 11.14
CA VAL A 156 4.83 1.72 9.87
C VAL A 156 3.53 1.86 9.07
N ASN A 157 3.61 2.21 7.79
CA ASN A 157 2.42 2.45 6.98
C ASN A 157 2.47 1.69 5.65
N GLY A 158 2.95 2.32 4.59
CA GLY A 158 3.18 1.65 3.32
C GLY A 158 4.23 0.56 3.47
N VAL A 159 4.01 -0.57 2.81
CA VAL A 159 5.00 -1.66 2.68
C VAL A 159 5.07 -2.12 1.25
N LYS A 160 6.28 -2.44 0.77
CA LYS A 160 6.54 -3.05 -0.54
C LYS A 160 7.73 -4.01 -0.46
N VAL A 161 7.69 -5.10 -1.21
CA VAL A 161 8.83 -6.03 -1.35
C VAL A 161 9.48 -5.80 -2.71
N HIS A 162 10.78 -5.53 -2.71
CA HIS A 162 11.55 -5.32 -3.94
C HIS A 162 13.01 -5.75 -3.74
N GLY A 163 13.60 -6.44 -4.71
CA GLY A 163 15.02 -6.82 -4.67
C GLY A 163 15.45 -7.64 -3.44
N GLY A 164 14.55 -8.44 -2.84
CA GLY A 164 14.82 -9.21 -1.62
C GLY A 164 14.78 -8.40 -0.31
N TYR A 165 14.25 -7.19 -0.35
CA TYR A 165 14.05 -6.32 0.79
C TYR A 165 12.56 -6.03 1.01
N LEU A 166 12.15 -5.97 2.27
CA LEU A 166 10.93 -5.29 2.68
C LEU A 166 11.27 -3.82 2.91
N TYR A 167 10.59 -2.94 2.17
CA TYR A 167 10.60 -1.50 2.37
C TYR A 167 9.35 -1.09 3.15
N TRP A 168 9.49 -0.07 3.99
CA TRP A 168 8.34 0.58 4.61
C TRP A 168 8.53 2.08 4.76
N THR A 169 7.42 2.81 4.77
CA THR A 169 7.36 4.17 5.31
C THR A 169 7.06 4.10 6.80
N ASN A 170 7.68 4.99 7.58
CA ASN A 170 7.19 5.35 8.89
C ASN A 170 6.58 6.75 8.79
N SER A 171 5.26 6.85 8.97
CA SER A 171 4.55 8.11 8.78
C SER A 171 4.91 9.15 9.84
N ALA A 172 5.20 8.72 11.07
CA ALA A 172 5.55 9.60 12.18
C ALA A 172 6.96 10.18 12.06
N THR A 173 7.94 9.38 11.64
CA THR A 173 9.32 9.84 11.48
C THR A 173 9.59 10.42 10.09
N VAL A 174 8.63 10.31 9.17
CA VAL A 174 8.73 10.78 7.78
C VAL A 174 9.96 10.18 7.08
N SER A 175 10.12 8.87 7.23
CA SER A 175 11.30 8.16 6.73
C SER A 175 10.91 6.90 5.97
N ILE A 176 11.79 6.46 5.07
CA ILE A 176 11.70 5.19 4.37
C ILE A 176 12.84 4.30 4.87
N TYR A 177 12.50 3.09 5.27
CA TYR A 177 13.47 2.09 5.73
C TYR A 177 13.35 0.83 4.90
N ARG A 178 14.36 -0.03 5.00
CA ARG A 178 14.30 -1.39 4.49
C ARG A 178 15.02 -2.40 5.36
N VAL A 179 14.65 -3.66 5.23
CA VAL A 179 15.34 -4.80 5.84
C VAL A 179 15.32 -5.99 4.88
N ARG A 180 16.36 -6.82 4.90
CA ARG A 180 16.38 -8.05 4.10
C ARG A 180 15.25 -8.98 4.53
N LEU A 181 14.58 -9.55 3.53
CA LEU A 181 13.49 -10.50 3.69
C LEU A 181 13.92 -11.85 3.10
N ASP A 182 13.55 -12.95 3.76
CA ASP A 182 13.70 -14.27 3.15
C ASP A 182 12.53 -14.59 2.20
N ARG A 183 12.67 -15.69 1.46
CA ARG A 183 11.64 -16.16 0.50
C ARG A 183 10.34 -16.58 1.17
N LYS A 184 10.35 -16.84 2.48
CA LYS A 184 9.15 -17.22 3.24
C LYS A 184 8.37 -15.99 3.70
N GLY A 185 8.94 -14.79 3.59
CA GLY A 185 8.32 -13.55 4.06
C GLY A 185 8.68 -13.20 5.49
N TYR A 186 9.78 -13.74 6.05
CA TYR A 186 10.30 -13.34 7.36
C TYR A 186 11.50 -12.40 7.21
N ARG A 187 11.77 -11.59 8.24
CA ARG A 187 13.05 -10.88 8.35
C ARG A 187 14.18 -11.90 8.17
N TYR A 188 15.09 -11.61 7.27
CA TYR A 188 16.20 -12.50 7.00
C TYR A 188 17.13 -12.57 8.22
N HIS A 189 17.32 -13.77 8.76
CA HIS A 189 18.34 -14.09 9.76
C HIS A 189 19.37 -15.01 9.09
N TYR A 190 20.59 -14.53 8.85
CA TYR A 190 21.64 -15.37 8.24
C TYR A 190 21.94 -16.55 9.17
N HIS A 191 21.69 -17.79 8.72
CA HIS A 191 21.72 -18.98 9.57
C HIS A 191 23.15 -19.46 9.95
N TYR A 192 23.19 -20.03 11.16
CA TYR A 192 24.20 -20.84 11.88
C TYR A 192 25.40 -20.17 12.56
N ARG A 193 25.88 -19.00 12.15
CA ARG A 193 27.02 -18.34 12.86
C ARG A 193 26.94 -16.82 13.01
N SER A 194 25.89 -16.18 12.49
CA SER A 194 25.70 -14.75 12.69
C SER A 194 24.72 -14.52 13.83
N THR A 195 25.17 -13.88 14.91
CA THR A 195 24.31 -13.39 15.99
C THR A 195 23.68 -12.04 15.66
N THR A 196 23.99 -11.45 14.50
CA THR A 196 23.41 -10.19 14.04
C THR A 196 22.24 -10.47 13.09
N ALA A 197 21.03 -10.10 13.52
CA ALA A 197 19.87 -10.04 12.65
C ALA A 197 20.12 -9.05 11.50
N ALA A 198 19.47 -9.23 10.33
CA ALA A 198 19.63 -8.29 9.22
C ALA A 198 19.38 -6.85 9.69
N GLU A 199 20.37 -5.98 9.51
CA GLU A 199 20.28 -4.58 9.95
C GLU A 199 19.17 -3.85 9.20
N VAL A 200 18.49 -2.96 9.92
CA VAL A 200 17.55 -2.02 9.31
C VAL A 200 18.36 -0.91 8.66
N GLU A 201 18.07 -0.63 7.41
CA GLU A 201 18.73 0.42 6.63
C GLU A 201 17.76 1.60 6.48
N LEU A 202 18.19 2.81 6.86
CA LEU A 202 17.51 4.05 6.48
C LEU A 202 17.75 4.30 4.99
N VAL A 203 16.69 4.30 4.19
CA VAL A 203 16.73 4.59 2.76
C VAL A 203 16.70 6.09 2.52
N ALA A 204 15.76 6.79 3.17
CA ALA A 204 15.64 8.24 3.08
C ALA A 204 14.91 8.84 4.30
N ASP A 205 15.31 10.05 4.67
CA ASP A 205 14.60 10.94 5.59
C ASP A 205 14.00 12.09 4.77
N LEU A 206 12.69 12.27 4.86
CA LEU A 206 11.93 13.30 4.15
C LEU A 206 11.29 14.32 5.12
N SER A 207 11.77 14.37 6.37
CA SER A 207 11.19 15.22 7.43
C SER A 207 11.31 16.72 7.18
N LEU A 208 12.17 17.16 6.25
CA LEU A 208 12.27 18.56 5.82
C LEU A 208 11.38 18.88 4.60
N GLU A 209 10.87 17.86 3.92
CA GLU A 209 10.21 17.90 2.62
C GLU A 209 8.71 17.65 2.75
N ALA A 210 8.31 16.85 3.73
CA ALA A 210 6.94 16.46 3.97
C ALA A 210 6.63 16.35 5.48
N PRO A 211 5.36 16.56 5.88
CA PRO A 211 4.93 16.34 7.26
C PRO A 211 4.54 14.88 7.55
N PHE A 212 4.41 14.05 6.52
CA PHE A 212 3.87 12.69 6.62
C PHE A 212 4.22 11.92 5.35
N LEU A 213 4.51 10.62 5.48
CA LEU A 213 4.59 9.67 4.36
C LEU A 213 3.49 8.64 4.51
N ASP A 214 2.74 8.39 3.44
CA ASP A 214 1.68 7.37 3.41
C ASP A 214 2.20 6.10 2.73
N ASP A 215 1.48 5.54 1.77
CA ASP A 215 1.98 4.43 0.94
C ASP A 215 2.77 4.93 -0.30
N PHE A 216 3.48 4.01 -0.93
CA PHE A 216 4.41 4.25 -2.03
C PHE A 216 4.43 3.11 -3.03
N ALA A 217 5.01 3.35 -4.20
CA ALA A 217 5.34 2.33 -5.19
C ALA A 217 6.87 2.26 -5.38
N VAL A 218 7.37 1.07 -5.72
CA VAL A 218 8.77 0.88 -6.15
C VAL A 218 8.75 0.51 -7.63
N ARG A 219 9.44 1.28 -8.45
CA ARG A 219 9.62 0.99 -9.87
C ARG A 219 10.64 -0.15 -10.03
N GLU A 220 10.62 -0.83 -11.18
CA GLU A 220 11.53 -1.95 -11.46
C GLU A 220 13.02 -1.61 -11.29
N ASP A 221 13.43 -0.37 -11.54
CA ASP A 221 14.80 0.12 -11.34
C ASP A 221 15.12 0.49 -9.88
N GLY A 222 14.18 0.29 -8.96
CA GLY A 222 14.31 0.57 -7.54
C GLY A 222 13.88 1.98 -7.12
N VAL A 223 13.51 2.87 -8.05
CA VAL A 223 13.06 4.22 -7.69
C VAL A 223 11.75 4.14 -6.89
N ILE A 224 11.71 4.82 -5.74
CA ILE A 224 10.55 4.86 -4.87
C ILE A 224 9.73 6.12 -5.16
N PHE A 225 8.44 5.97 -5.43
CA PHE A 225 7.49 7.08 -5.56
C PHE A 225 6.54 7.08 -4.37
N VAL A 226 6.65 8.09 -3.51
CA VAL A 226 5.99 8.15 -2.20
C VAL A 226 4.97 9.28 -2.11
N ALA A 227 3.75 8.94 -1.68
CA ALA A 227 2.68 9.89 -1.45
C ALA A 227 2.76 10.43 -0.01
N THR A 228 2.43 11.71 0.18
CA THR A 228 2.67 12.39 1.47
C THR A 228 1.41 12.66 2.30
N ASN A 229 0.25 12.14 1.92
CA ASN A 229 -1.05 12.45 2.53
C ASN A 229 -1.24 13.96 2.76
N SER A 230 -1.18 14.42 4.01
CA SER A 230 -1.25 15.82 4.43
C SER A 230 -0.20 16.75 3.79
N GLY A 231 0.88 16.20 3.22
CA GLY A 231 1.88 16.98 2.48
C GLY A 231 1.43 17.43 1.08
N ASN A 232 0.37 16.83 0.53
CA ASN A 232 -0.21 17.14 -0.80
C ASN A 232 0.79 17.06 -1.98
N LYS A 233 1.83 16.24 -1.84
CA LYS A 233 2.94 16.11 -2.79
C LYS A 233 3.18 14.63 -3.14
N LEU A 234 3.87 14.42 -4.25
CA LEU A 234 4.46 13.16 -4.65
C LEU A 234 5.96 13.35 -4.81
N PHE A 235 6.76 12.51 -4.19
CA PHE A 235 8.22 12.54 -4.30
C PHE A 235 8.75 11.26 -4.97
N ALA A 236 9.85 11.40 -5.69
CA ALA A 236 10.70 10.31 -6.12
C ALA A 236 11.95 10.26 -5.23
N VAL A 237 12.34 9.05 -4.82
CA VAL A 237 13.46 8.78 -3.91
C VAL A 237 14.33 7.68 -4.51
N ASP A 238 15.64 7.88 -4.55
CA ASP A 238 16.59 6.85 -4.96
C ASP A 238 16.94 5.96 -3.75
N THR A 239 17.20 4.68 -4.00
CA THR A 239 17.60 3.73 -2.95
C THR A 239 19.02 3.89 -2.43
N ASP A 240 19.85 4.72 -3.09
CA ASP A 240 21.14 5.14 -2.54
C ASP A 240 20.90 6.26 -1.50
N PRO A 241 21.22 6.04 -0.21
CA PRO A 241 20.97 7.01 0.86
C PRO A 241 21.77 8.31 0.71
N LYS A 242 22.72 8.40 -0.23
CA LYS A 242 23.45 9.63 -0.56
C LYS A 242 22.80 10.43 -1.70
N LYS A 243 21.73 9.91 -2.31
CA LYS A 243 21.11 10.50 -3.50
C LYS A 243 19.85 11.29 -3.18
N LYS A 244 19.31 11.90 -4.24
CA LYS A 244 18.36 13.01 -4.24
C LYS A 244 16.93 12.54 -3.92
N VAL A 245 16.22 13.36 -3.15
CA VAL A 245 14.76 13.39 -3.13
C VAL A 245 14.31 14.43 -4.16
N VAL A 246 13.38 14.07 -5.05
CA VAL A 246 12.90 14.98 -6.10
C VAL A 246 11.39 15.10 -6.02
N LEU A 247 10.90 16.34 -5.94
CA LEU A 247 9.47 16.63 -6.08
C LEU A 247 9.02 16.25 -7.49
N VAL A 248 8.11 15.30 -7.58
CA VAL A 248 7.48 14.88 -8.84
C VAL A 248 6.34 15.84 -9.19
N GLY A 249 5.55 16.23 -8.20
CA GLY A 249 4.48 17.22 -8.36
C GLY A 249 3.62 17.39 -7.12
N GLY A 250 2.68 18.33 -7.21
CA GLY A 250 1.82 18.73 -6.10
C GLY A 250 2.44 19.83 -5.24
N ALA A 251 1.58 20.45 -4.44
CA ALA A 251 1.90 21.50 -3.48
C ALA A 251 0.74 21.63 -2.50
N GLU A 252 0.94 22.33 -1.40
CA GLU A 252 -0.13 22.64 -0.43
C GLU A 252 -1.26 23.51 -1.01
N THR A 253 -1.01 24.13 -2.16
CA THR A 253 -1.94 24.96 -2.92
C THR A 253 -2.48 24.27 -4.18
N GLU A 254 -2.10 23.03 -4.46
CA GLU A 254 -2.48 22.30 -5.67
C GLU A 254 -3.38 21.10 -5.37
N LEU A 255 -4.45 20.94 -6.15
CA LEU A 255 -5.35 19.79 -6.04
C LEU A 255 -4.80 18.51 -6.65
N THR A 256 -3.65 18.57 -7.35
CA THR A 256 -3.13 17.43 -8.13
C THR A 256 -2.99 16.17 -7.26
N PHE A 257 -2.38 16.29 -6.07
CA PHE A 257 -2.21 15.19 -5.12
C PHE A 257 -2.81 15.50 -3.75
N ALA A 258 -3.96 16.19 -3.72
CA ALA A 258 -4.64 16.58 -2.48
C ALA A 258 -4.94 15.38 -1.59
N GLY A 259 -4.18 15.21 -0.50
CA GLY A 259 -4.26 14.05 0.37
C GLY A 259 -3.85 12.74 -0.33
N GLY A 260 -2.77 12.72 -1.12
CA GLY A 260 -2.30 11.50 -1.78
C GLY A 260 -2.01 10.36 -0.80
N THR A 261 -2.65 9.20 -0.95
CA THR A 261 -2.66 8.11 0.04
C THR A 261 -1.81 6.90 -0.34
N ALA A 262 -1.77 6.53 -1.61
CA ALA A 262 -1.01 5.36 -2.07
C ALA A 262 -0.61 5.50 -3.53
N ALA A 263 0.34 4.68 -3.96
CA ALA A 263 0.75 4.62 -5.34
C ALA A 263 0.97 3.17 -5.82
N ALA A 264 0.69 2.91 -7.10
CA ALA A 264 0.97 1.63 -7.75
C ALA A 264 1.30 1.83 -9.24
N PHE A 265 2.24 1.05 -9.76
CA PHE A 265 2.53 1.04 -11.19
C PHE A 265 1.51 0.20 -11.96
N GLY A 266 1.12 0.67 -13.14
CA GLY A 266 0.45 -0.14 -14.13
C GLY A 266 1.35 -1.26 -14.67
N ARG A 267 0.75 -2.21 -15.40
CA ARG A 267 1.48 -3.33 -16.00
C ARG A 267 2.57 -2.92 -16.99
N ASP A 268 2.47 -1.72 -17.55
CA ASP A 268 3.49 -1.15 -18.44
C ASP A 268 4.72 -0.59 -17.71
N ASN A 269 4.66 -0.52 -16.37
CA ASN A 269 5.68 0.01 -15.47
C ASN A 269 6.12 1.46 -15.82
N LYS A 270 5.26 2.20 -16.53
CA LYS A 270 5.48 3.60 -16.94
C LYS A 270 4.44 4.51 -16.31
N MET A 271 3.19 4.07 -16.28
CA MET A 271 2.12 4.80 -15.63
C MET A 271 2.10 4.47 -14.14
N LEU A 272 2.33 5.49 -13.31
CA LEU A 272 2.10 5.44 -11.89
C LEU A 272 0.68 5.96 -11.60
N TYR A 273 -0.09 5.23 -10.80
CA TYR A 273 -1.40 5.64 -10.33
C TYR A 273 -1.32 6.02 -8.86
N VAL A 274 -1.82 7.20 -8.51
CA VAL A 274 -1.83 7.71 -7.14
C VAL A 274 -3.26 7.92 -6.67
N THR A 275 -3.66 7.28 -5.57
CA THR A 275 -4.96 7.51 -4.93
C THR A 275 -4.91 8.72 -4.02
N THR A 276 -6.03 9.41 -3.84
CA THR A 276 -6.11 10.59 -2.96
C THR A 276 -7.36 10.55 -2.08
N CYS A 277 -7.30 11.19 -0.90
CA CYS A 277 -8.45 11.44 -0.03
C CYS A 277 -9.06 12.84 -0.20
N GLY A 278 -8.55 13.64 -1.15
CA GLY A 278 -9.11 14.95 -1.50
C GLY A 278 -8.80 16.06 -0.48
N GLY A 279 -7.70 15.93 0.27
CA GLY A 279 -7.30 16.91 1.27
C GLY A 279 -8.16 16.91 2.54
N LEU A 280 -8.89 15.82 2.82
CA LEU A 280 -9.85 15.75 3.92
C LEU A 280 -9.27 16.15 5.29
N ARG A 281 -8.02 15.74 5.58
CA ARG A 281 -7.33 16.06 6.84
C ARG A 281 -6.58 17.39 6.79
N THR A 282 -6.07 17.77 5.63
CA THR A 282 -5.28 18.99 5.41
C THR A 282 -5.75 19.64 4.12
N PRO A 283 -6.81 20.47 4.19
CA PRO A 283 -7.41 21.08 3.01
C PRO A 283 -6.41 21.93 2.23
N ILE A 284 -6.53 21.90 0.90
CA ILE A 284 -5.72 22.69 -0.01
C ILE A 284 -5.99 24.17 0.25
N ASN A 285 -4.92 24.97 0.36
CA ASN A 285 -5.00 26.38 0.73
C ASN A 285 -5.84 26.62 2.01
N GLY A 286 -5.80 25.66 2.96
CA GLY A 286 -6.47 25.72 4.25
C GLY A 286 -7.99 25.53 4.24
N THR A 287 -8.64 25.50 3.08
CA THR A 287 -10.13 25.47 3.01
C THR A 287 -10.71 24.56 1.93
N VAL A 288 -9.94 24.18 0.91
CA VAL A 288 -10.46 23.46 -0.26
C VAL A 288 -10.28 21.95 -0.08
N VAL A 289 -11.39 21.22 -0.21
CA VAL A 289 -11.42 19.76 -0.28
C VAL A 289 -12.15 19.33 -1.54
N GLU A 290 -11.85 18.13 -2.03
CA GLU A 290 -12.53 17.50 -3.15
C GLU A 290 -12.84 16.02 -2.85
N GLY A 291 -13.57 15.35 -3.72
CA GLY A 291 -13.70 13.90 -3.64
C GLY A 291 -12.36 13.21 -3.91
N GLY A 292 -12.11 12.09 -3.23
CA GLY A 292 -10.94 11.25 -3.52
C GLY A 292 -10.93 10.81 -4.99
N LYS A 293 -9.74 10.74 -5.57
CA LYS A 293 -9.52 10.40 -6.98
C LYS A 293 -8.31 9.50 -7.18
N VAL A 294 -8.17 8.99 -8.40
CA VAL A 294 -6.96 8.31 -8.88
C VAL A 294 -6.32 9.19 -9.94
N VAL A 295 -5.04 9.50 -9.78
CA VAL A 295 -4.26 10.35 -10.68
C VAL A 295 -3.26 9.50 -11.43
N GLY A 296 -3.33 9.53 -12.76
CA GLY A 296 -2.34 8.90 -13.64
C GLY A 296 -1.14 9.82 -13.89
N VAL A 297 0.05 9.27 -13.69
CA VAL A 297 1.33 9.99 -13.67
C VAL A 297 2.28 9.25 -14.62
N ASP A 298 2.63 9.87 -15.76
CA ASP A 298 3.53 9.24 -16.73
C ASP A 298 5.00 9.41 -16.30
N THR A 299 5.61 8.31 -15.87
CA THR A 299 7.00 8.24 -15.41
C THR A 299 7.96 7.66 -16.45
N GLY A 300 7.52 7.42 -17.68
CA GLY A 300 8.31 6.75 -18.72
C GLY A 300 9.61 7.48 -19.09
N GLU A 301 9.64 8.80 -18.91
CA GLU A 301 10.82 9.65 -19.13
C GLU A 301 11.49 10.10 -17.83
N PHE A 302 11.05 9.60 -16.66
CA PHE A 302 11.67 9.96 -15.40
C PHE A 302 13.04 9.31 -15.24
N ALA A 303 14.07 10.16 -15.21
CA ALA A 303 15.46 9.80 -14.94
C ALA A 303 16.08 10.83 -13.98
N TRP A 304 17.01 10.36 -13.14
CA TRP A 304 17.81 11.21 -12.25
C TRP A 304 18.74 12.11 -13.07
N LEU A 305 18.66 13.42 -12.87
CA LEU A 305 19.64 14.39 -13.39
C LEU A 305 20.96 14.32 -12.62
#